data_AF-A0A6S7E2G0-F1
#
_entry.id   AF-A0A6S7E2G0-F1
#
_cell.length_a   1.000
_cell.length_b   1.000
_cell.length_c   1.000
_cell.angle_alpha   90.00
_cell.angle_beta   90.00
_cell.angle_gamma   90.00
#
_symmetry.space_group_name_H-M   'P 1'
#
loop_
_entity.id
_entity.type
_entity.pdbx_description
1 polymer ?
#
loop_
_entity_poly.entity_id
_entity_poly.type
_entity_poly.pdbx_seq_one_letter_code
_entity_poly.pdbx_strand_id
1 'polypeptide(L)'
;MVAESDWTVFPGKGLGQLKFGMSSAQVDALSGTYGAVTGRGNDSIPDDLLRDTLEKFGGAMSDEEKQAFISVYTQSGPCADSVTETRGNPGLILGYRAERLAEIMPAQNQRPLFLDGKDILSLGAREALALLERLNGGPGRYAATEAAFDNLAMSVEGFCIADPITGVRMLDEADARFAGRTMTLRAEPYLPEGEMDRFVIHSVLKTAIS
;
A
#
# COMPACT_ATOMS: atom_id res chain seq x y z
N MET A 1 -25.94 7.58 -5.37
CA MET A 1 -24.88 8.60 -5.41
C MET A 1 -23.85 8.22 -4.38
N VAL A 2 -22.56 8.31 -4.71
CA VAL A 2 -21.47 8.08 -3.76
C VAL A 2 -21.28 9.36 -2.95
N ALA A 3 -21.31 9.28 -1.62
CA ALA A 3 -21.08 10.45 -0.78
C ALA A 3 -19.58 10.72 -0.63
N GLU A 4 -19.18 11.99 -0.53
CA GLU A 4 -17.80 12.38 -0.20
C GLU A 4 -17.30 11.68 1.08
N SER A 5 -18.19 11.52 2.05
CA SER A 5 -17.92 10.80 3.30
C SER A 5 -17.52 9.34 3.10
N ASP A 6 -17.96 8.68 2.02
CA ASP A 6 -17.60 7.29 1.73
C ASP A 6 -16.16 7.14 1.23
N TRP A 7 -15.59 8.21 0.67
CA TRP A 7 -14.21 8.22 0.13
C TRP A 7 -13.30 9.17 0.90
N THR A 8 -13.70 9.49 2.14
CA THR A 8 -12.88 10.25 3.07
C THR A 8 -11.99 9.32 3.87
N VAL A 9 -10.69 9.61 3.85
CA VAL A 9 -9.67 8.87 4.58
C VAL A 9 -9.67 9.32 6.04
N PHE A 10 -9.71 8.35 6.95
CA PHE A 10 -9.53 8.56 8.37
C PHE A 10 -8.23 7.83 8.79
N PRO A 11 -7.10 8.55 8.93
CA PRO A 11 -5.80 7.95 9.23
C PRO A 11 -5.84 7.00 10.45
N GLY A 12 -5.22 5.82 10.31
CA GLY A 12 -5.25 4.74 11.30
C GLY A 12 -6.62 4.07 11.54
N LYS A 13 -7.70 4.51 10.86
CA LYS A 13 -9.07 4.01 11.09
C LYS A 13 -9.69 3.35 9.86
N GLY A 14 -9.49 3.91 8.67
CA GLY A 14 -9.98 3.34 7.41
C GLY A 14 -10.40 4.38 6.37
N LEU A 15 -11.37 4.01 5.53
CA LEU A 15 -11.89 4.78 4.40
C LEU A 15 -13.42 4.84 4.48
N GLY A 16 -13.97 6.01 4.78
CA GLY A 16 -15.40 6.20 4.92
C GLY A 16 -16.04 5.23 5.91
N GLN A 17 -16.83 4.31 5.38
CA GLN A 17 -17.50 3.25 6.15
C GLN A 17 -16.64 2.00 6.35
N LEU A 18 -15.60 1.79 5.53
CA LEU A 18 -14.62 0.72 5.73
C LEU A 18 -13.73 1.05 6.91
N LYS A 19 -13.63 0.13 7.87
CA LYS A 19 -12.80 0.27 9.06
C LYS A 19 -11.86 -0.92 9.19
N PHE A 20 -10.63 -0.65 9.59
CA PHE A 20 -9.70 -1.74 9.91
C PHE A 20 -10.29 -2.64 11.01
N GLY A 21 -10.04 -3.94 10.91
CA GLY A 21 -10.62 -4.95 11.80
C GLY A 21 -12.01 -5.46 11.38
N MET A 22 -12.63 -4.91 10.32
CA MET A 22 -13.84 -5.48 9.74
C MET A 22 -13.57 -6.88 9.18
N SER A 23 -14.51 -7.82 9.37
CA SER A 23 -14.47 -9.11 8.68
C SER A 23 -14.90 -8.95 7.21
N SER A 24 -14.56 -9.91 6.35
CA SER A 24 -15.00 -9.89 4.95
C SER A 24 -16.51 -9.75 4.80
N ALA A 25 -17.31 -10.41 5.67
CA ALA A 25 -18.77 -10.29 5.64
C ALA A 25 -19.27 -8.87 5.95
N GLN A 26 -18.61 -8.15 6.87
CA GLN A 26 -18.94 -6.76 7.16
C GLN A 26 -18.60 -5.85 5.97
N VAL A 27 -17.50 -6.15 5.29
CA VAL A 27 -17.07 -5.43 4.07
C VAL A 27 -18.00 -5.75 2.88
N ASP A 28 -18.49 -6.98 2.75
CA ASP A 28 -19.48 -7.43 1.75
C ASP A 28 -20.82 -6.71 1.87
N ALA A 29 -21.25 -6.39 3.10
CA ALA A 29 -22.43 -5.55 3.33
C ALA A 29 -22.32 -4.14 2.74
N LEU A 30 -21.10 -3.65 2.46
CA LEU A 30 -20.83 -2.33 1.87
C LEU A 30 -20.59 -2.38 0.35
N SER A 31 -20.86 -3.50 -0.31
CA SER A 31 -20.63 -3.69 -1.75
C SER A 31 -21.38 -2.71 -2.65
N GLY A 32 -22.52 -2.17 -2.19
CA GLY A 32 -23.24 -1.11 -2.90
C GLY A 32 -22.44 0.19 -3.03
N THR A 33 -21.49 0.45 -2.13
CA THR A 33 -20.63 1.64 -2.12
C THR A 33 -19.24 1.35 -2.69
N TYR A 34 -18.60 0.26 -2.26
CA TYR A 34 -17.20 -0.06 -2.61
C TYR A 34 -17.07 -1.13 -3.70
N GLY A 35 -18.17 -1.50 -4.36
CA GLY A 35 -18.20 -2.51 -5.40
C GLY A 35 -18.29 -3.95 -4.87
N ALA A 36 -18.74 -4.84 -5.75
CA ALA A 36 -18.74 -6.28 -5.50
C ALA A 36 -17.34 -6.88 -5.67
N VAL A 37 -17.09 -8.00 -5.00
CA VAL A 37 -15.84 -8.77 -5.15
C VAL A 37 -15.68 -9.25 -6.59
N THR A 38 -14.52 -8.97 -7.19
CA THR A 38 -14.15 -9.41 -8.55
C THR A 38 -13.03 -10.44 -8.55
N GLY A 39 -12.28 -10.54 -7.46
CA GLY A 39 -11.24 -11.55 -7.28
C GLY A 39 -10.77 -11.58 -5.83
N ARG A 40 -10.36 -12.75 -5.36
CA ARG A 40 -9.79 -12.94 -4.01
C ARG A 40 -8.76 -14.07 -4.10
N GLY A 41 -7.59 -13.88 -3.49
CA GLY A 41 -6.50 -14.85 -3.49
C GLY A 41 -5.69 -14.79 -2.21
N ASN A 42 -5.18 -15.93 -1.78
CA ASN A 42 -4.22 -16.00 -0.67
C ASN A 42 -2.87 -15.45 -1.16
N ASP A 43 -2.21 -14.66 -0.34
CA ASP A 43 -0.90 -14.10 -0.68
C ASP A 43 0.22 -15.13 -0.46
N SER A 44 0.02 -16.07 0.47
CA SER A 44 0.94 -17.18 0.70
C SER A 44 0.70 -18.32 -0.29
N ILE A 45 1.78 -18.89 -0.81
CA ILE A 45 1.78 -20.15 -1.55
C ILE A 45 1.68 -21.28 -0.52
N PRO A 46 0.70 -22.18 -0.64
CA PRO A 46 0.62 -23.38 0.20
C PRO A 46 1.93 -24.20 0.15
N ASP A 47 2.39 -24.69 1.30
CA ASP A 47 3.67 -25.42 1.42
C ASP A 47 3.79 -26.61 0.46
N ASP A 48 2.68 -27.32 0.23
CA ASP A 48 2.61 -28.46 -0.69
C ASP A 48 2.80 -28.02 -2.14
N LEU A 49 2.12 -26.94 -2.56
CA LEU A 49 2.28 -26.36 -3.89
C LEU A 49 3.69 -25.80 -4.11
N LEU A 50 4.28 -25.17 -3.09
CA LEU A 50 5.64 -24.66 -3.14
C LEU A 50 6.65 -25.79 -3.34
N ARG A 51 6.51 -26.89 -2.57
CA ARG A 51 7.36 -28.08 -2.68
C ARG A 51 7.20 -28.74 -4.04
N ASP A 52 5.98 -28.98 -4.50
CA ASP A 52 5.69 -29.55 -5.82
C ASP A 52 6.27 -28.69 -6.97
N THR A 53 6.20 -27.36 -6.85
CA THR A 53 6.81 -26.43 -7.81
C THR A 53 8.33 -26.55 -7.85
N LEU A 54 8.99 -26.62 -6.68
CA LEU A 54 10.44 -26.78 -6.59
C LEU A 54 10.91 -28.16 -7.07
N GLU A 55 10.12 -29.21 -6.86
CA GLU A 55 10.41 -30.54 -7.41
C GLU A 55 10.33 -30.57 -8.93
N LYS A 56 9.29 -29.94 -9.51
CA LYS A 56 9.07 -29.93 -10.97
C LYS A 56 9.98 -28.98 -11.73
N PHE A 57 10.29 -27.82 -11.15
CA PHE A 57 10.98 -26.73 -11.86
C PHE A 57 12.32 -26.33 -11.25
N GLY A 58 12.63 -26.77 -10.03
CA GLY A 58 13.88 -26.46 -9.32
C GLY A 58 15.03 -27.41 -9.66
N GLY A 59 15.05 -28.02 -10.85
CA GLY A 59 16.09 -29.00 -11.24
C GLY A 59 17.52 -28.45 -11.30
N ALA A 60 17.66 -27.12 -11.36
CA ALA A 60 18.95 -26.43 -11.28
C ALA A 60 19.42 -26.15 -9.84
N MET A 61 18.57 -26.40 -8.83
CA MET A 61 18.86 -26.17 -7.42
C MET A 61 19.18 -27.49 -6.73
N SER A 62 20.16 -27.48 -5.82
CA SER A 62 20.39 -28.59 -4.89
C SER A 62 19.24 -28.71 -3.88
N ASP A 63 19.15 -29.85 -3.20
CA ASP A 63 18.12 -30.03 -2.18
C ASP A 63 18.32 -29.08 -0.99
N GLU A 64 19.58 -28.77 -0.64
CA GLU A 64 19.92 -27.77 0.36
C GLU A 64 19.44 -26.37 -0.04
N GLU A 65 19.64 -25.97 -1.30
CA GLU A 65 19.18 -24.69 -1.83
C GLU A 65 17.65 -24.59 -1.81
N LYS A 66 16.95 -25.68 -2.15
CA LYS A 66 15.47 -25.75 -2.06
C LYS A 66 15.00 -25.60 -0.61
N GLN A 67 15.62 -26.29 0.35
CA GLN A 67 15.24 -26.15 1.77
C GLN A 67 15.58 -24.76 2.32
N ALA A 68 16.70 -24.18 1.91
CA ALA A 68 17.06 -22.81 2.29
C ALA A 68 16.02 -21.80 1.74
N PHE A 69 15.61 -21.96 0.48
CA PHE A 69 14.57 -21.13 -0.13
C PHE A 69 13.23 -21.26 0.59
N ILE A 70 12.77 -22.48 0.88
CA ILE A 70 11.53 -22.71 1.66
C ILE A 70 11.63 -22.06 3.03
N SER A 71 12.77 -22.21 3.72
CA SER A 71 12.96 -21.62 5.05
C SER A 71 12.88 -20.09 5.01
N VAL A 72 13.52 -19.45 4.02
CA VAL A 72 13.42 -18.00 3.81
C VAL A 72 11.98 -17.59 3.50
N TYR A 73 11.28 -18.35 2.65
CA TYR A 73 9.88 -18.08 2.32
C TYR A 73 8.96 -18.19 3.55
N THR A 74 9.13 -19.21 4.40
CA THR A 74 8.34 -19.36 5.62
C THR A 74 8.64 -18.25 6.64
N GLN A 75 9.88 -17.77 6.70
CA GLN A 75 10.30 -16.74 7.66
C GLN A 75 9.92 -15.32 7.22
N SER A 76 10.02 -15.02 5.92
CA SER A 76 9.93 -13.65 5.37
C SER A 76 8.85 -13.48 4.31
N GLY A 77 8.18 -14.56 3.90
CA GLY A 77 7.10 -14.51 2.92
C GLY A 77 5.81 -13.96 3.50
N PRO A 78 4.77 -13.80 2.65
CA PRO A 78 3.46 -13.35 3.09
C PRO A 78 2.90 -14.26 4.18
N CYS A 79 2.18 -13.68 5.15
CA CYS A 79 1.57 -14.46 6.21
C CYS A 79 0.57 -15.46 5.62
N ALA A 80 0.50 -16.67 6.19
CA ALA A 80 -0.36 -17.75 5.70
C ALA A 80 -1.87 -17.41 5.71
N ASP A 81 -2.27 -16.43 6.52
CA ASP A 81 -3.63 -15.93 6.63
C ASP A 81 -3.86 -14.59 5.90
N SER A 82 -2.89 -14.19 5.08
CA SER A 82 -2.95 -12.96 4.29
C SER A 82 -3.72 -13.21 3.00
N VAL A 83 -4.71 -12.36 2.74
CA VAL A 83 -5.60 -12.46 1.59
C VAL A 83 -5.72 -11.10 0.92
N THR A 84 -5.48 -11.07 -0.39
CA THR A 84 -5.80 -9.93 -1.23
C THR A 84 -7.15 -10.11 -1.91
N GLU A 85 -7.98 -9.08 -1.84
CA GLU A 85 -9.26 -8.99 -2.51
C GLU A 85 -9.30 -7.78 -3.44
N THR A 86 -9.89 -7.95 -4.62
CA THR A 86 -10.19 -6.88 -5.56
C THR A 86 -11.71 -6.73 -5.66
N ARG A 87 -12.19 -5.48 -5.70
CA ARG A 87 -13.63 -5.17 -5.79
C ARG A 87 -13.90 -4.17 -6.88
N GLY A 88 -14.89 -4.40 -7.73
CA GLY A 88 -15.23 -3.48 -8.83
C GLY A 88 -14.16 -3.40 -9.93
N ASN A 89 -14.28 -2.41 -10.82
CA ASN A 89 -13.35 -2.20 -11.94
C ASN A 89 -13.27 -0.69 -12.26
N PRO A 90 -12.11 0.00 -12.13
CA PRO A 90 -10.77 -0.46 -11.72
C PRO A 90 -10.57 -0.74 -10.22
N GLY A 91 -11.62 -0.58 -9.45
CA GLY A 91 -11.86 -1.17 -8.14
C GLY A 91 -11.13 -0.64 -6.90
N LEU A 92 -11.29 -1.40 -5.83
CA LEU A 92 -10.62 -1.25 -4.55
C LEU A 92 -9.84 -2.54 -4.29
N ILE A 93 -8.58 -2.41 -3.88
CA ILE A 93 -7.78 -3.54 -3.42
C ILE A 93 -7.81 -3.51 -1.89
N LEU A 94 -8.13 -4.65 -1.28
CA LEU A 94 -8.21 -4.83 0.15
C LEU A 94 -7.28 -5.96 0.58
N GLY A 95 -6.45 -5.70 1.59
CA GLY A 95 -5.64 -6.72 2.25
C GLY A 95 -6.27 -7.13 3.57
N TYR A 96 -6.42 -8.43 3.79
CA TYR A 96 -6.87 -9.01 5.04
C TYR A 96 -5.73 -9.78 5.70
N ARG A 97 -5.65 -9.72 7.02
CA ARG A 97 -4.78 -10.56 7.85
C ARG A 97 -5.63 -11.18 8.96
N ALA A 98 -5.47 -12.46 9.22
CA ALA A 98 -6.31 -13.19 10.17
C ALA A 98 -7.82 -12.94 9.96
N GLU A 99 -8.28 -12.92 8.69
CA GLU A 99 -9.66 -12.63 8.28
C GLU A 99 -10.17 -11.21 8.61
N ARG A 100 -9.28 -10.29 8.94
CA ARG A 100 -9.59 -8.91 9.32
C ARG A 100 -8.99 -7.94 8.33
N LEU A 101 -9.78 -6.95 7.92
CA LEU A 101 -9.34 -5.88 7.03
C LEU A 101 -8.15 -5.15 7.67
N ALA A 102 -7.00 -5.22 7.01
CA ALA A 102 -5.73 -4.68 7.49
C ALA A 102 -5.18 -3.57 6.58
N GLU A 103 -5.50 -3.64 5.28
CA GLU A 103 -5.00 -2.71 4.28
C GLU A 103 -6.09 -2.31 3.29
N ILE A 104 -6.11 -1.03 2.92
CA ILE A 104 -7.03 -0.48 1.90
C ILE A 104 -6.18 0.27 0.87
N MET A 105 -6.32 -0.11 -0.39
CA MET A 105 -5.63 0.48 -1.53
C MET A 105 -6.66 0.90 -2.59
N PRO A 106 -7.13 2.16 -2.56
CA PRO A 106 -7.98 2.70 -3.62
C PRO A 106 -7.27 2.63 -4.96
N ALA A 107 -7.88 2.00 -5.97
CA ALA A 107 -7.30 2.04 -7.30
C ALA A 107 -7.41 3.45 -7.89
N GLN A 108 -6.51 3.74 -8.82
CA GLN A 108 -6.49 5.02 -9.49
C GLN A 108 -7.71 5.25 -10.38
N ASN A 109 -8.02 6.53 -10.63
CA ASN A 109 -9.08 6.97 -11.54
C ASN A 109 -10.48 6.43 -11.20
N GLN A 110 -10.66 5.93 -9.97
CA GLN A 110 -11.93 5.42 -9.44
C GLN A 110 -12.86 6.57 -9.04
N ARG A 111 -12.43 7.25 -7.98
CA ARG A 111 -13.20 8.20 -7.19
C ARG A 111 -12.18 9.18 -6.59
N PRO A 112 -12.59 10.45 -6.40
CA PRO A 112 -11.83 11.36 -5.56
C PRO A 112 -11.55 10.72 -4.20
N LEU A 113 -10.34 10.88 -3.69
CA LEU A 113 -9.91 10.32 -2.41
C LEU A 113 -9.62 11.47 -1.46
N PHE A 114 -10.53 11.73 -0.53
CA PHE A 114 -10.47 12.92 0.29
C PHE A 114 -9.63 12.70 1.53
N LEU A 115 -8.63 13.55 1.74
CA LEU A 115 -7.85 13.66 2.96
C LEU A 115 -7.83 15.13 3.38
N ASP A 116 -8.29 15.41 4.60
CA ASP A 116 -8.40 16.79 5.11
C ASP A 116 -9.19 17.72 4.15
N GLY A 117 -10.29 17.20 3.59
CA GLY A 117 -11.16 17.92 2.65
C GLY A 117 -10.58 18.14 1.25
N LYS A 118 -9.39 17.61 0.95
CA LYS A 118 -8.77 17.69 -0.38
C LYS A 118 -8.75 16.34 -1.06
N ASP A 119 -9.10 16.29 -2.35
CA ASP A 119 -8.88 15.11 -3.17
C ASP A 119 -7.37 14.94 -3.44
N ILE A 120 -6.72 14.08 -2.68
CA ILE A 120 -5.26 13.92 -2.69
C ILE A 120 -4.75 13.44 -4.04
N LEU A 121 -5.54 12.64 -4.76
CA LEU A 121 -5.15 12.10 -6.05
C LEU A 121 -5.25 13.17 -7.14
N SER A 122 -6.01 14.24 -6.96
CA SER A 122 -6.08 15.35 -7.91
C SER A 122 -4.99 16.42 -7.71
N LEU A 123 -4.18 16.31 -6.64
CA LEU A 123 -3.10 17.26 -6.37
C LEU A 123 -1.84 16.93 -7.16
N GLY A 124 -1.05 17.96 -7.46
CA GLY A 124 0.33 17.78 -7.94
C GLY A 124 1.21 17.15 -6.85
N ALA A 125 2.28 16.44 -7.24
CA ALA A 125 3.04 15.62 -6.31
C ALA A 125 3.56 16.36 -5.07
N ARG A 126 4.14 17.54 -5.29
CA ARG A 126 4.66 18.36 -4.19
C ARG A 126 3.55 18.80 -3.23
N GLU A 127 2.37 19.15 -3.73
CA GLU A 127 1.26 19.58 -2.89
C GLU A 127 0.71 18.41 -2.06
N ALA A 128 0.55 17.23 -2.68
CA ALA A 128 0.11 16.01 -1.99
C ALA A 128 1.08 15.60 -0.87
N LEU A 129 2.38 15.53 -1.17
CA LEU A 129 3.39 15.17 -0.17
C LEU A 129 3.51 16.24 0.93
N ALA A 130 3.37 17.52 0.60
CA ALA A 130 3.33 18.59 1.60
C ALA A 130 2.09 18.50 2.50
N LEU A 131 0.93 18.09 1.97
CA LEU A 131 -0.27 17.82 2.77
C LEU A 131 -0.01 16.66 3.74
N LEU A 132 0.55 15.56 3.24
CA LEU A 132 0.88 14.39 4.04
C LEU A 132 1.89 14.72 5.14
N GLU A 133 2.97 15.46 4.85
CA GLU A 133 3.93 15.89 5.89
C GLU A 133 3.29 16.77 6.96
N ARG A 134 2.40 17.69 6.58
CA ARG A 134 1.69 18.54 7.55
C ARG A 134 0.80 17.71 8.48
N LEU A 135 0.02 16.80 7.92
CA LEU A 135 -0.88 15.93 8.70
C LEU A 135 -0.10 14.91 9.54
N ASN A 136 1.03 14.42 9.01
CA ASN A 136 1.95 13.52 9.70
C ASN A 136 2.69 14.24 10.85
N GLY A 137 2.78 15.57 10.82
CA GLY A 137 3.50 16.36 11.83
C GLY A 137 5.03 16.29 11.68
N GLY A 138 5.54 15.88 10.52
CA GLY A 138 6.96 15.65 10.29
C GLY A 138 7.29 15.12 8.89
N PRO A 139 8.58 14.98 8.57
CA PRO A 139 9.03 14.46 7.28
C PRO A 139 8.52 13.04 7.03
N GLY A 140 8.36 12.70 5.76
CA GLY A 140 8.12 11.33 5.32
C GLY A 140 9.42 10.52 5.23
N ARG A 141 9.26 9.21 5.06
CA ARG A 141 10.33 8.27 4.70
C ARG A 141 10.17 7.89 3.25
N TYR A 142 11.22 8.03 2.44
CA TYR A 142 11.12 7.88 0.99
C TYR A 142 12.06 6.79 0.47
N ALA A 143 11.58 5.92 -0.41
CA ALA A 143 12.39 4.86 -1.02
C ALA A 143 11.82 4.41 -2.37
N ALA A 144 12.64 4.36 -3.42
CA ALA A 144 12.17 4.07 -4.78
C ALA A 144 11.00 4.99 -5.15
N THR A 145 9.79 4.48 -5.38
CA THR A 145 8.60 5.30 -5.68
C THR A 145 7.71 5.57 -4.46
N GLU A 146 8.08 5.03 -3.31
CA GLU A 146 7.29 5.04 -2.08
C GLU A 146 7.62 6.27 -1.22
N ALA A 147 6.59 6.83 -0.60
CA ALA A 147 6.70 7.73 0.55
C ALA A 147 5.78 7.26 1.68
N ALA A 148 6.35 6.96 2.85
CA ALA A 148 5.63 6.50 4.04
C ALA A 148 5.53 7.59 5.11
N PHE A 149 4.36 7.67 5.76
CA PHE A 149 3.98 8.66 6.76
C PHE A 149 3.49 7.96 8.03
N ASP A 150 4.42 7.74 8.95
CA ASP A 150 4.22 6.82 10.07
C ASP A 150 3.08 7.26 11.01
N ASN A 151 2.96 8.54 11.36
CA ASN A 151 1.90 9.03 12.24
C ASN A 151 0.51 8.96 11.60
N LEU A 152 0.45 8.76 10.28
CA LEU A 152 -0.80 8.57 9.54
C LEU A 152 -1.11 7.09 9.31
N ALA A 153 -0.14 6.20 9.49
CA ALA A 153 -0.22 4.80 9.06
C ALA A 153 -0.57 4.68 7.56
N MET A 154 0.06 5.51 6.73
CA MET A 154 -0.17 5.54 5.28
C MET A 154 1.15 5.53 4.51
N SER A 155 1.11 4.98 3.29
CA SER A 155 2.15 5.22 2.29
C SER A 155 1.52 5.58 0.95
N VAL A 156 2.26 6.32 0.14
CA VAL A 156 1.88 6.64 -1.24
C VAL A 156 2.95 6.16 -2.20
N GLU A 157 2.53 5.83 -3.40
CA GLU A 157 3.40 5.37 -4.48
C GLU A 157 3.24 6.28 -5.69
N GLY A 158 4.31 6.51 -6.44
CA GLY A 158 4.26 7.24 -7.71
C GLY A 158 4.12 8.76 -7.58
N PHE A 159 4.29 9.32 -6.39
CA PHE A 159 4.38 10.78 -6.18
C PHE A 159 5.82 11.30 -6.26
N CYS A 160 6.81 10.44 -6.01
CA CYS A 160 8.21 10.79 -6.01
C CYS A 160 9.07 9.65 -6.55
N ILE A 161 10.34 9.95 -6.77
CA ILE A 161 11.41 8.96 -6.78
C ILE A 161 12.42 9.35 -5.72
N ALA A 162 12.83 8.38 -4.93
CA ALA A 162 13.85 8.52 -3.92
C ALA A 162 14.95 7.49 -4.14
N ASP A 163 16.17 8.00 -4.18
CA ASP A 163 17.38 7.21 -4.27
C ASP A 163 18.37 7.76 -3.22
N PRO A 164 19.05 6.89 -2.44
CA PRO A 164 19.96 7.35 -1.38
C PRO A 164 21.10 8.26 -1.85
N ILE A 165 21.47 8.20 -3.13
CA ILE A 165 22.58 8.97 -3.69
C ILE A 165 22.08 10.30 -4.25
N THR A 166 20.99 10.29 -5.01
CA THR A 166 20.47 11.46 -5.74
C THR A 166 19.39 12.22 -4.98
N GLY A 167 18.90 11.67 -3.86
CA GLY A 167 17.88 12.29 -3.01
C GLY A 167 16.47 12.03 -3.49
N VAL A 168 15.53 12.90 -3.08
CA VAL A 168 14.11 12.79 -3.39
C VAL A 168 13.71 13.79 -4.46
N ARG A 169 13.12 13.30 -5.55
CA ARG A 169 12.60 14.08 -6.66
C ARG A 169 11.10 13.86 -6.81
N MET A 170 10.33 14.94 -6.93
CA MET A 170 8.89 14.87 -7.18
C MET A 170 8.61 14.45 -8.63
N LEU A 171 7.55 13.68 -8.83
CA LEU A 171 7.04 13.35 -10.16
C LEU A 171 5.99 14.35 -10.62
N ASP A 172 5.74 14.36 -11.92
CA ASP A 172 4.72 15.19 -12.56
C ASP A 172 4.03 14.40 -13.68
N GLU A 173 3.10 15.05 -14.37
CA GLU A 173 2.29 14.45 -15.43
C GLU A 173 3.10 13.91 -16.62
N ALA A 174 4.37 14.32 -16.79
CA ALA A 174 5.22 13.78 -17.84
C ALA A 174 5.77 12.38 -17.49
N ASP A 175 5.71 11.97 -16.23
CA ASP A 175 6.15 10.64 -15.79
C ASP A 175 4.95 9.66 -15.72
N ALA A 176 5.03 8.55 -16.45
CA ALA A 176 3.97 7.55 -16.47
C ALA A 176 3.64 6.97 -15.08
N ARG A 177 4.59 6.97 -14.15
CA ARG A 177 4.36 6.52 -12.77
C ARG A 177 3.49 7.49 -11.98
N PHE A 178 3.51 8.78 -12.32
CA PHE A 178 2.61 9.75 -11.69
C PHE A 178 1.17 9.49 -12.11
N ALA A 179 0.93 9.15 -13.38
CA ALA A 179 -0.36 8.65 -13.83
C ALA A 179 -0.76 7.35 -13.11
N GLY A 180 0.23 6.60 -12.60
CA GLY A 180 0.19 5.37 -11.79
C GLY A 180 0.08 5.52 -10.26
N ARG A 181 0.10 6.76 -9.73
CA ARG A 181 0.11 7.08 -8.29
C ARG A 181 -1.03 6.47 -7.45
N THR A 182 -0.70 5.84 -6.33
CA THR A 182 -1.69 5.23 -5.43
C THR A 182 -1.39 5.54 -3.98
N MET A 183 -2.31 5.17 -3.08
CA MET A 183 -2.17 5.28 -1.65
C MET A 183 -2.57 3.98 -0.98
N THR A 184 -1.83 3.64 0.07
CA THR A 184 -2.09 2.50 0.92
C THR A 184 -2.37 2.97 2.34
N LEU A 185 -3.53 2.57 2.86
CA LEU A 185 -3.99 2.88 4.21
C LEU A 185 -3.84 1.66 5.12
N ARG A 186 -3.38 1.88 6.36
CA ARG A 186 -3.22 0.82 7.38
C ARG A 186 -3.71 1.29 8.74
N ALA A 187 -3.95 0.34 9.65
CA ALA A 187 -4.24 0.62 11.05
C ALA A 187 -2.99 1.04 11.83
N GLU A 188 -1.84 0.48 11.44
CA GLU A 188 -0.55 0.67 12.08
C GLU A 188 0.51 1.14 11.07
N PRO A 189 1.54 1.88 11.51
CA PRO A 189 2.61 2.34 10.64
C PRO A 189 3.31 1.19 9.91
N TYR A 190 3.67 1.40 8.65
CA TYR A 190 4.45 0.43 7.88
C TYR A 190 5.94 0.55 8.25
N LEU A 191 6.39 -0.31 9.17
CA LEU A 191 7.77 -0.37 9.65
C LEU A 191 8.36 -1.75 9.34
N PRO A 192 8.77 -2.01 8.08
CA PRO A 192 9.32 -3.31 7.70
C PRO A 192 10.65 -3.56 8.43
N GLU A 193 10.71 -4.65 9.19
CA GLU A 193 11.91 -5.06 9.92
C GLU A 193 13.04 -5.37 8.94
N GLY A 194 14.26 -4.90 9.23
CA GLY A 194 15.43 -5.14 8.38
C GLY A 194 15.47 -4.35 7.06
N GLU A 195 14.44 -3.58 6.72
CA GLU A 195 14.40 -2.78 5.49
C GLU A 195 14.48 -1.27 5.73
N MET A 196 14.49 -0.81 6.99
CA MET A 196 14.43 0.61 7.31
C MET A 196 15.58 1.43 6.70
N ASP A 197 16.74 0.80 6.47
CA ASP A 197 17.92 1.42 5.86
C ASP A 197 17.72 1.83 4.39
N ARG A 198 16.69 1.29 3.70
CA ARG A 198 16.37 1.68 2.32
C ARG A 198 15.74 3.07 2.23
N PHE A 199 15.25 3.60 3.35
CA PHE A 199 14.50 4.86 3.38
C PHE A 199 15.38 6.07 3.64
N VAL A 200 15.16 7.12 2.85
CA VAL A 200 15.72 8.46 3.06
C VAL A 200 14.71 9.32 3.80
N ILE A 201 15.12 9.96 4.90
CA ILE A 201 14.30 10.98 5.57
C ILE A 201 14.45 12.30 4.80
N HIS A 202 13.35 12.81 4.28
CA HIS A 202 13.33 14.06 3.51
C HIS A 202 12.10 14.89 3.91
N SER A 203 12.20 16.22 3.81
CA SER A 203 11.04 17.10 3.99
C SER A 203 10.82 17.95 2.76
N VAL A 204 9.66 17.81 2.13
CA VAL A 204 9.24 18.63 1.00
C VAL A 204 8.79 20.04 1.42
N LEU A 205 8.55 20.23 2.72
CA LEU A 205 8.21 21.53 3.32
C LEU A 205 9.44 22.42 3.55
N LYS A 206 10.64 21.83 3.66
CA LYS A 206 11.89 22.60 3.78
C LYS A 206 12.28 23.13 2.41
N THR A 207 12.11 24.44 2.21
CA THR A 207 12.68 25.11 1.04
C THR A 207 14.20 25.18 1.24
N ALA A 208 14.99 24.86 0.21
CA ALA A 208 16.42 25.15 0.21
C ALA A 208 16.59 26.64 0.54
N ILE A 209 17.27 26.93 1.65
CA ILE A 209 17.76 28.28 1.91
C ILE A 209 18.75 28.54 0.75
N SER A 210 18.41 29.52 -0.09
CA SER A 210 19.30 29.99 -1.16
C SER A 210 20.42 30.84 -0.58
#